data_AF-A0A945STB0-F1
#
_entry.id   AF-A0A945STB0-F1
#
_cell.length_a   1.000
_cell.length_b   1.000
_cell.length_c   1.000
_cell.angle_alpha   90.00
_cell.angle_beta   90.00
_cell.angle_gamma   90.00
#
_symmetry.space_group_name_H-M   'P 1'
#
loop_
_entity.id
_entity.type
_entity.pdbx_description
1 polymer ?
#
loop_
_entity_poly.entity_id
_entity_poly.type
_entity_poly.pdbx_seq_one_letter_code
_entity_poly.pdbx_strand_id
1 'polypeptide(L)' 'MSDSLFDKTGNATWAQCPSCDYWFHVAPALLALETVDLICPDCAKPFAPADAKALIGK' A
#
# COMPACT_ATOMS: atom_id res chain seq x y z
N MET A 1 5.07 -19.85 -25.41
CA MET A 1 5.15 -19.49 -23.98
C MET A 1 4.49 -18.13 -23.86
N SER A 2 3.20 -18.14 -23.58
CA SER A 2 2.37 -16.94 -23.50
C SER A 2 2.65 -16.31 -22.14
N ASP A 3 3.46 -15.26 -22.14
CA ASP A 3 3.82 -14.52 -20.93
C ASP A 3 2.54 -14.05 -20.25
N SER A 4 2.38 -14.59 -19.06
CA SER A 4 1.36 -14.42 -18.06
C SER A 4 0.45 -13.22 -18.30
N LEU A 5 -0.83 -13.54 -18.47
CA LEU A 5 -1.92 -12.77 -17.90
C LEU A 5 -1.45 -12.24 -16.54
N PHE A 6 -0.95 -11.01 -16.49
CA PHE A 6 -0.84 -10.27 -15.25
C PHE A 6 -2.28 -10.19 -14.76
N ASP A 7 -2.63 -11.13 -13.89
CA ASP A 7 -3.80 -11.17 -13.06
C ASP A 7 -4.10 -9.73 -12.62
N LYS A 8 -4.98 -9.05 -13.36
CA LYS A 8 -5.67 -7.83 -12.92
C LYS A 8 -6.72 -8.20 -11.88
N THR A 9 -6.36 -9.13 -11.00
CA THR A 9 -7.06 -9.58 -9.81
C THR A 9 -6.45 -8.83 -8.62
N GLY A 10 -6.09 -7.57 -8.83
CA GLY A 10 -5.49 -6.74 -7.81
C GLY A 10 -6.59 -6.00 -7.08
N ASN A 11 -6.94 -6.48 -5.89
CA ASN A 11 -7.54 -5.65 -4.85
C ASN A 11 -6.50 -4.57 -4.47
N ALA A 12 -6.11 -3.70 -5.39
CA ALA A 12 -4.97 -2.82 -5.23
C ALA A 12 -5.38 -1.71 -4.28
N THR A 13 -4.90 -1.78 -3.04
CA THR A 13 -5.11 -0.69 -2.09
C THR A 13 -3.98 0.30 -2.23
N TRP A 14 -4.31 1.58 -2.14
CA TRP A 14 -3.35 2.66 -2.19
C TRP A 14 -3.26 3.30 -0.82
N ALA A 15 -2.04 3.51 -0.36
CA ALA A 15 -1.79 4.27 0.86
C ALA A 15 -1.05 5.56 0.52
N GLN A 16 -1.48 6.64 1.17
CA GLN A 16 -0.79 7.91 1.13
C GLN A 16 0.11 8.04 2.36
N CYS A 17 1.40 8.25 2.13
CA CYS A 17 2.35 8.48 3.21
C CYS A 17 2.02 9.78 3.96
N PRO A 18 1.97 9.77 5.30
CA PRO A 18 1.70 10.98 6.09
C PRO A 18 2.86 11.99 6.10
N SER A 19 4.08 11.56 5.77
CA SER A 19 5.28 12.42 5.82
C SER A 19 5.58 13.16 4.52
N CYS A 20 5.42 12.52 3.37
CA CYS A 20 5.78 13.09 2.07
C CYS A 20 4.61 13.16 1.08
N ASP A 21 3.38 12.84 1.52
CA ASP A 21 2.18 12.84 0.69
C ASP A 21 2.23 11.88 -0.52
N TYR A 22 3.25 11.03 -0.60
CA TYR A 22 3.47 10.09 -1.69
C TYR A 22 2.47 8.93 -1.66
N TRP A 23 1.93 8.59 -2.83
CA TRP A 23 0.99 7.49 -3.02
C TRP A 23 1.70 6.25 -3.51
N PHE A 24 1.45 5.12 -2.86
CA PHE A 24 2.02 3.84 -3.26
C PHE A 24 1.02 2.69 -3.10
N HIS A 25 1.27 1.63 -3.85
CA HIS A 25 0.48 0.41 -3.78
C HIS A 25 0.81 -0.37 -2.53
N VAL A 26 -0.25 -0.80 -1.84
CA VAL A 26 -0.19 -1.64 -0.65
C VAL A 26 -1.12 -2.82 -0.86
N ALA A 27 -0.66 -4.00 -0.50
CA ALA A 27 -1.52 -5.17 -0.50
C ALA A 27 -2.59 -5.01 0.59
N PRO A 28 -3.89 -5.22 0.30
CA PRO A 28 -4.98 -5.06 1.27
C PRO A 28 -4.83 -6.00 2.46
N ALA A 29 -4.22 -7.18 2.25
CA ALA A 29 -3.91 -8.11 3.32
C ALA A 29 -2.98 -7.48 4.38
N LEU A 30 -2.05 -6.61 3.98
CA LEU A 30 -1.17 -5.88 4.91
C LEU A 30 -1.93 -4.78 5.65
N LEU A 31 -2.94 -4.16 5.03
CA LEU A 31 -3.80 -3.18 5.71
C LEU A 31 -4.77 -3.82 6.71
N ALA A 32 -5.14 -5.08 6.48
CA ALA A 32 -5.92 -5.87 7.44
C ALA A 32 -5.08 -6.33 8.64
N LEU A 33 -3.75 -6.23 8.56
CA LEU A 33 -2.82 -6.58 9.63
C LEU A 33 -2.43 -5.30 10.39
N GLU A 34 -3.08 -5.04 11.52
CA GLU A 34 -2.79 -3.86 12.38
C GLU A 34 -1.36 -3.83 12.95
N THR A 35 -0.61 -4.92 12.83
CA THR A 35 0.75 -5.07 13.39
C THR A 35 1.86 -4.83 12.37
N VAL A 36 1.53 -4.52 11.11
CA VAL A 36 2.54 -4.31 10.05
C VAL A 36 2.77 -2.82 9.83
N ASP A 37 4.02 -2.39 9.94
CA ASP A 37 4.43 -1.07 9.50
C ASP A 37 4.64 -1.04 7.98
N LEU A 38 4.04 -0.05 7.33
CA LEU A 38 4.25 0.24 5.91
C LEU A 38 5.47 1.14 5.75
N ILE A 39 6.38 0.76 4.84
CA ILE A 39 7.56 1.58 4.54
C ILE A 39 7.26 2.37 3.27
N CYS A 40 7.30 3.71 3.37
CA CYS A 40 7.14 4.56 2.20
C CYS A 40 8.36 4.39 1.26
N PRO A 41 8.17 4.11 -0.04
CA PRO A 41 9.28 3.96 -0.98
C PRO A 41 10.01 5.26 -1.30
N ASP A 42 9.37 6.42 -1.08
CA ASP A 42 9.92 7.74 -1.38
C ASP A 42 10.78 8.28 -0.22
N CYS A 43 10.21 8.31 0.99
CA CYS A 43 10.91 8.83 2.16
C CYS A 43 11.58 7.76 3.04
N ALA A 44 11.42 6.47 2.70
CA ALA A 44 11.91 5.31 3.45
C ALA A 44 11.46 5.26 4.93
N LYS A 45 10.43 6.03 5.30
CA LYS A 45 9.92 6.04 6.67
C LYS A 45 8.89 4.93 6.88
N PRO A 46 9.02 4.14 7.96
CA PRO A 46 7.96 3.24 8.40
C PRO A 46 6.83 4.05 9.04
N PHE A 47 5.59 3.64 8.79
CA PHE A 47 4.40 4.18 9.42
C PHE A 47 3.32 3.12 9.49
N ALA A 48 2.47 3.16 10.52
CA ALA A 48 1.36 2.23 10.62
C ALA A 48 0.31 2.57 9.55
N PRO A 49 -0.41 1.57 9.01
CA PRO A 49 -1.49 1.82 8.06
C PRO A 49 -2.60 2.70 8.64
N ALA A 50 -2.81 2.69 9.97
CA ALA A 50 -3.72 3.59 10.66
C ALA A 50 -3.27 5.06 10.64
N ASP A 51 -1.97 5.32 10.54
CA ASP A 51 -1.37 6.66 10.40
C ASP A 51 -1.31 7.12 8.93
N ALA A 52 -1.75 6.29 7.98
CA ALA A 52 -1.84 6.69 6.59
C ALA A 52 -2.77 7.91 6.44
N LYS A 53 -2.32 8.93 5.72
CA LYS A 53 -3.10 10.16 5.52
C LYS A 53 -4.41 9.89 4.78
N ALA A 54 -4.36 8.94 3.85
CA ALA A 54 -5.51 8.44 3.10
C ALA A 54 -5.25 7.00 2.65
N LEU A 55 -6.33 6.21 2.58
CA LEU A 55 -6.34 4.85 2.07
C LEU A 55 -7.46 4.71 1.03
N ILE A 56 -7.14 4.20 -0.17
CA ILE A 56 -8.12 4.01 -1.25
C ILE A 56 -8.12 2.53 -1.67
N GLY A 57 -9.27 1.86 -1.62
CA GLY A 57 -9.41 0.49 -2.11
C GLY A 57 -10.55 -0.31 -1.47
N LYS A 58 -11.75 0.28 -1.38
CA LYS A 58 -12.98 -0.44 -1.00
C LYS A 58 -13.68 -1.00 -2.22
#